data_AF-A0A9E1INX7-F1
#
_entry.id   AF-A0A9E1INX7-F1
#
_cell.length_a   1.000
_cell.length_b   1.000
_cell.length_c   1.000
_cell.angle_alpha   90.00
_cell.angle_beta   90.00
_cell.angle_gamma   90.00
#
_symmetry.space_group_name_H-M   'P 1'
#
loop_
_entity.id
_entity.type
_entity.pdbx_description
1 polymer ?
#
loop_
_entity_poly.entity_id
_entity_poly.type
_entity_poly.pdbx_seq_one_letter_code
_entity_poly.pdbx_strand_id
1 'polypeptide(L)' 'DSQGFSPFGKVTDEGMADIDSLYKGYGEGAPRGRGPHQGKLQQGGNAYLQQKFPKLDYIEKATIIE' A
#
# COMPACT_ATOMS: atom_id res chain seq x y z
N ASP A 1 10.65 -7.69 -13.05
CA ASP A 1 9.43 -8.36 -13.57
C ASP A 1 9.36 -8.18 -15.08
N SER A 2 8.33 -8.69 -15.78
CA SER A 2 8.14 -8.43 -17.22
C SER A 2 7.85 -6.96 -17.55
N GLN A 3 7.85 -6.07 -16.55
CA GLN A 3 7.67 -4.63 -16.68
C GLN A 3 9.00 -3.87 -16.65
N GLY A 4 10.14 -4.57 -16.48
CA GLY A 4 11.48 -3.97 -16.57
C GLY A 4 11.98 -3.28 -15.30
N PHE A 5 11.33 -3.46 -14.15
CA PHE A 5 11.82 -2.90 -12.89
C PHE A 5 12.89 -3.80 -12.27
N SER A 6 14.10 -3.26 -12.12
CA SER A 6 15.17 -3.87 -11.32
C SER A 6 14.90 -3.63 -9.83
N PRO A 7 14.86 -4.68 -9.00
CA PRO A 7 14.77 -4.52 -7.55
C PRO A 7 15.93 -3.65 -7.03
N PHE A 8 15.63 -2.76 -6.08
CA PHE A 8 16.63 -1.87 -5.47
C PHE A 8 16.81 -2.12 -3.96
N GLY A 9 16.08 -3.08 -3.38
CA GLY A 9 16.14 -3.40 -1.95
C GLY A 9 15.30 -4.63 -1.59
N LYS A 10 15.41 -5.05 -0.32
CA LYS A 10 14.61 -6.12 0.29
C LYS A 10 14.09 -5.67 1.65
N VAL A 11 12.95 -6.23 2.07
CA VAL A 11 12.46 -6.10 3.45
C VAL A 11 13.41 -6.90 4.36
N THR A 12 13.66 -6.41 5.58
CA THR A 12 14.43 -7.16 6.58
C THR A 12 13.62 -8.33 7.11
N ASP A 13 14.29 -9.32 7.70
CA ASP A 13 13.61 -10.50 8.25
C ASP A 13 12.65 -10.10 9.38
N GLU A 14 13.02 -9.10 10.19
CA GLU A 14 12.16 -8.53 11.23
C GLU A 14 10.96 -7.78 10.64
N GLY A 15 11.16 -7.04 9.54
CA GLY A 15 10.12 -6.22 8.92
C GLY A 15 9.03 -7.04 8.22
N MET A 16 9.29 -8.32 7.90
CA MET A 16 8.29 -9.19 7.29
C MET A 16 7.08 -9.43 8.21
N ALA A 17 7.29 -9.46 9.53
CA ALA A 17 6.19 -9.60 10.49
C ALA A 17 5.22 -8.40 10.42
N ASP A 18 5.75 -7.19 10.24
CA ASP A 18 4.93 -5.98 10.09
C ASP A 18 4.14 -6.01 8.79
N ILE A 19 4.77 -6.42 7.68
CA ILE A 19 4.09 -6.60 6.38
C ILE A 19 2.95 -7.61 6.50
N ASP A 20 3.15 -8.69 7.25
CA ASP A 20 2.12 -9.70 7.45
C ASP A 20 0.94 -9.24 8.30
N SER A 21 1.15 -8.22 9.13
CA SER A 21 0.11 -7.64 9.99
C SER A 21 -0.81 -6.65 9.27
N LEU A 22 -0.43 -6.18 8.07
CA LEU A 22 -1.21 -5.22 7.30
C LEU A 22 -2.62 -5.75 6.99
N TYR A 23 -3.59 -4.84 6.96
CA TYR A 23 -4.99 -5.14 6.69
C TYR A 23 -5.19 -5.67 5.26
N LYS A 24 -5.39 -6.98 5.16
CA LYS A 24 -5.55 -7.73 3.90
C LYS A 24 -6.98 -7.74 3.34
N GLY A 25 -7.95 -7.09 4.00
CA GLY A 25 -9.38 -7.28 3.73
C GLY A 25 -9.94 -6.59 2.48
N TYR A 26 -9.25 -5.60 1.91
CA TYR A 26 -9.72 -4.89 0.71
C TYR A 26 -9.27 -5.53 -0.61
N GLY A 27 -8.18 -6.32 -0.59
CA GLY A 27 -7.68 -7.02 -1.77
C GLY A 27 -7.22 -6.07 -2.89
N GLU A 28 -7.33 -6.54 -4.14
CA GLU A 28 -6.86 -5.82 -5.33
C GLU A 28 -7.65 -4.55 -5.63
N GLY A 29 -7.05 -3.62 -6.36
CA GLY A 29 -7.71 -2.37 -6.80
C GLY A 29 -8.95 -2.60 -7.68
N ALA A 30 -9.94 -1.72 -7.54
CA ALA A 30 -11.12 -1.71 -8.40
C ALA A 30 -10.77 -1.40 -9.88
N PRO A 31 -11.56 -1.90 -10.86
CA PRO A 31 -12.82 -2.64 -10.68
C PRO A 31 -12.64 -4.15 -10.53
N ARG A 32 -11.43 -4.69 -10.72
CA ARG A 32 -11.18 -6.14 -10.66
C ARG A 32 -11.18 -6.68 -9.24
N GLY A 33 -10.81 -5.86 -8.26
CA GLY A 33 -10.94 -6.18 -6.83
C GLY A 33 -11.79 -5.18 -6.05
N ARG A 34 -11.68 -5.24 -4.72
CA ARG A 34 -12.48 -4.43 -3.77
C ARG A 34 -11.70 -3.27 -3.15
N GLY A 35 -10.45 -3.07 -3.55
CA GLY A 35 -9.54 -2.03 -3.10
C GLY A 35 -9.74 -0.69 -3.80
N PRO A 36 -8.89 0.30 -3.48
CA PRO A 36 -9.00 1.66 -4.00
C PRO A 36 -9.01 1.73 -5.53
N HIS A 37 -9.87 2.58 -6.07
CA HIS A 37 -9.86 2.89 -7.50
C HIS A 37 -8.72 3.86 -7.80
N GLN A 38 -7.77 3.46 -8.65
CA GLN A 38 -6.55 4.24 -8.94
C GLN A 38 -6.83 5.69 -9.35
N GLY A 39 -7.79 5.92 -10.25
CA GLY A 39 -8.14 7.29 -10.66
C GLY A 39 -8.74 8.16 -9.53
N LYS A 40 -9.44 7.56 -8.56
CA LYS A 40 -10.00 8.29 -7.41
C LYS A 40 -8.92 8.55 -6.36
N LEU A 41 -8.01 7.60 -6.18
CA LEU A 41 -6.83 7.76 -5.34
C LEU A 41 -5.95 8.90 -5.85
N GLN A 42 -5.69 8.97 -7.15
CA GLN A 42 -4.87 10.03 -7.74
C GLN A 42 -5.48 11.44 -7.56
N GLN A 43 -6.80 11.55 -7.61
CA GLN A 43 -7.50 12.84 -7.46
C GLN A 43 -7.75 13.23 -5.99
N GLY A 44 -8.13 12.26 -5.15
CA GLY A 44 -8.60 12.51 -3.78
C GLY A 44 -7.59 12.18 -2.67
N GLY A 45 -6.47 11.54 -3.02
CA GLY A 45 -5.39 11.20 -2.10
C GLY A 45 -5.87 10.50 -0.81
N ASN A 46 -5.28 10.89 0.31
CA ASN A 46 -5.60 10.30 1.61
C ASN A 46 -7.02 10.57 2.07
N ALA A 47 -7.64 11.71 1.71
CA ALA A 47 -9.03 11.99 2.09
C ALA A 47 -10.00 10.93 1.51
N TYR A 48 -9.76 10.50 0.27
CA TYR A 48 -10.52 9.40 -0.33
C TYR A 48 -10.28 8.07 0.39
N LEU A 49 -9.02 7.75 0.71
CA LEU A 49 -8.68 6.51 1.40
C LEU A 49 -9.28 6.45 2.80
N GLN A 50 -9.15 7.51 3.58
CA GLN A 50 -9.68 7.56 4.95
C GLN A 50 -11.21 7.43 4.97
N GLN A 51 -11.90 8.04 4.00
CA GLN A 51 -13.36 7.97 3.92
C GLN A 51 -13.86 6.60 3.45
N LYS A 52 -13.20 5.96 2.48
CA LYS A 52 -13.71 4.76 1.80
C LYS A 52 -13.05 3.46 2.23
N PHE A 53 -11.85 3.55 2.80
CA PHE A 53 -11.02 2.43 3.23
C PHE A 53 -10.50 2.66 4.66
N PRO A 54 -11.39 2.86 5.66
CA PRO A 54 -11.00 3.26 7.02
C PRO A 54 -10.15 2.22 7.78
N LYS A 55 -10.02 1.00 7.27
CA LYS A 55 -9.18 -0.06 7.84
C LYS A 55 -7.82 -0.18 7.16
N LEU A 56 -7.52 0.66 6.17
CA LEU A 56 -6.23 0.63 5.49
C LEU A 56 -5.15 1.16 6.43
N ASP A 57 -4.00 0.48 6.48
CA ASP A 57 -2.84 0.98 7.23
C ASP A 57 -2.12 2.10 6.46
N TYR A 58 -1.43 2.96 7.20
CA TYR A 58 -0.72 4.11 6.66
C TYR A 58 0.73 4.15 7.15
N ILE A 59 1.63 4.58 6.28
CA ILE A 59 2.98 4.97 6.67
C ILE A 59 2.89 6.42 7.18
N GLU A 60 3.07 6.61 8.49
CA GLU A 60 3.05 7.94 9.09
C GLU A 60 4.40 8.67 8.97
N LYS A 61 5.49 7.91 8.95
CA LYS A 61 6.86 8.44 8.84
C LYS A 61 7.77 7.42 8.15
N ALA A 62 8.65 7.93 7.30
CA ALA A 62 9.76 7.18 6.72
C ALA A 62 11.02 8.03 6.80
N THR A 63 12.15 7.41 7.12
CA THR A 63 13.46 8.05 7.23
C THR A 63 14.52 7.18 6.59
N ILE A 64 15.53 7.82 6.01
CA ILE A 64 16.75 7.13 5.56
C ILE A 64 17.70 7.06 6.76
N ILE A 65 18.22 5.87 7.02
CA ILE A 65 19.23 5.62 8.06
C ILE A 65 20.62 5.55 7.39
N GLU A 66 21.64 6.08 8.07
CA GLU A 66 23.05 6.01 7.66
C GLU A 66 23.70 4.70 8.11
#